data_AF-A0A8C0GDD4-F1
#
_entry.id   AF-A0A8C0GDD4-F1
#
_cell.length_a   1.000
_cell.length_b   1.000
_cell.length_c   1.000
_cell.angle_alpha   90.00
_cell.angle_beta   90.00
_cell.angle_gamma   90.00
#
_symmetry.space_group_name_H-M   'P 1'
#
loop_
_entity.id
_entity.type
_entity.pdbx_description
1 polymer ?
#
loop_
_entity_poly.entity_id
_entity_poly.type
_entity_poly.pdbx_seq_one_letter_code
_entity_poly.pdbx_strand_id
1 'polypeptide(L)'
;LWEGLGSEKRLYCPAGKRDTIFALSSGHGKCGVAVIRTSGPASGAALRSLTGHQELPRPRTVALRRIHDPSSAETLDRGLVIWFPGPHSFTGEDCSELHVHGGPAVVGGVLQALGCLPGLRPADPGEFTKRAFQNGKLGLTEVEGLGDLIHAETEAQRRQALRQMEGELGQLYQRWSEELTKARAPSPPRADWGERGAAWLGVWPGRGYSWLCR
;
A
#
# COMPACT_ATOMS: atom_id res chain seq x y z
N LEU A 1 10.30 -7.28 -28.62
CA LEU A 1 11.47 -8.14 -28.91
C LEU A 1 11.95 -8.85 -27.62
N TRP A 2 11.03 -9.49 -26.90
CA TRP A 2 11.32 -10.39 -25.77
C TRP A 2 10.65 -11.73 -26.06
N GLU A 3 11.01 -12.31 -27.21
CA GLU A 3 10.78 -13.71 -27.50
C GLU A 3 12.16 -14.30 -27.79
N GLY A 4 12.64 -15.18 -26.90
CA GLY A 4 13.89 -15.89 -27.11
C GLY A 4 14.89 -15.80 -25.96
N LEU A 5 14.51 -16.24 -24.76
CA LEU A 5 15.46 -16.83 -23.83
C LEU A 5 14.85 -18.09 -23.23
N GLY A 6 15.60 -19.17 -23.42
CA GLY A 6 15.18 -20.55 -23.20
C GLY A 6 14.84 -20.88 -21.74
N SER A 7 14.18 -22.02 -21.66
CA SER A 7 13.80 -22.74 -20.45
C SER A 7 15.03 -23.12 -19.61
N GLU A 8 15.43 -22.25 -18.68
CA GLU A 8 16.18 -22.67 -17.49
C GLU A 8 15.24 -22.57 -16.29
N LYS A 9 14.77 -23.73 -15.83
CA LYS A 9 14.11 -23.92 -14.55
C LYS A 9 15.09 -23.53 -13.43
N ARG A 10 15.15 -22.23 -13.10
CA ARG A 10 15.88 -21.75 -11.93
C ARG A 10 15.02 -22.07 -10.70
N LEU A 11 15.49 -23.05 -9.92
CA LEU A 11 14.85 -23.60 -8.73
C LEU A 11 14.46 -22.49 -7.76
N TYR A 12 13.18 -22.14 -7.76
CA TYR A 12 12.59 -21.28 -6.76
C TYR A 12 12.35 -22.10 -5.51
N CYS A 13 13.04 -21.76 -4.41
CA CYS A 13 12.78 -22.38 -3.12
C CYS A 13 11.35 -22.00 -2.68
N PRO A 14 10.47 -22.95 -2.33
CA PRO A 14 9.08 -22.64 -2.03
C PRO A 14 8.99 -21.75 -0.79
N ALA A 15 8.23 -20.65 -0.92
CA ALA A 15 8.11 -19.58 0.04
C ALA A 15 7.52 -20.05 1.38
N GLY A 16 8.31 -19.92 2.45
CA GLY A 16 7.78 -19.84 3.81
C GLY A 16 7.13 -18.48 4.05
N LYS A 17 6.15 -18.43 4.95
CA LYS A 17 5.45 -17.21 5.42
C LYS A 17 6.42 -16.00 5.55
N ARG A 18 6.21 -15.03 4.64
CA ARG A 18 6.83 -13.68 4.50
C ARG A 18 8.20 -13.66 3.82
N ASP A 19 8.18 -13.87 2.52
CA ASP A 19 9.26 -13.47 1.61
C ASP A 19 9.46 -11.95 1.57
N THR A 20 10.67 -11.52 1.21
CA THR A 20 10.98 -10.11 0.97
C THR A 20 11.06 -9.85 -0.51
N ILE A 21 10.28 -8.89 -0.99
CA ILE A 21 10.23 -8.52 -2.40
C ILE A 21 11.11 -7.33 -2.70
N PHE A 22 11.62 -7.25 -3.92
CA PHE A 22 12.32 -6.08 -4.42
C PHE A 22 11.97 -5.76 -5.87
N ALA A 23 11.99 -4.48 -6.24
CA ALA A 23 11.85 -4.04 -7.63
C ALA A 23 12.38 -2.62 -7.84
N LEU A 24 12.63 -2.29 -9.11
CA LEU A 24 12.71 -0.90 -9.56
C LEU A 24 11.33 -0.24 -9.39
N SER A 25 11.25 0.83 -8.60
CA SER A 25 10.03 1.59 -8.32
C SER A 25 9.92 2.87 -9.16
N SER A 26 11.00 3.32 -9.79
CA SER A 26 10.98 4.41 -10.76
C SER A 26 10.67 3.91 -12.18
N GLY A 27 10.42 4.84 -13.10
CA GLY A 27 10.29 4.51 -14.53
C GLY A 27 11.55 3.84 -15.09
N HIS A 28 11.36 3.07 -16.17
CA HIS A 28 12.45 2.42 -16.89
C HIS A 28 13.18 3.42 -17.80
N GLY A 29 14.47 3.16 -18.06
CA GLY A 29 15.30 3.97 -18.95
C GLY A 29 16.37 4.78 -18.22
N LYS A 30 17.16 5.52 -18.99
CA LYS A 30 18.24 6.36 -18.43
C LYS A 30 17.64 7.55 -17.71
N CYS A 31 17.96 7.70 -16.43
CA CYS A 31 17.53 8.83 -15.61
C CYS A 31 18.61 9.21 -14.60
N GLY A 32 18.49 10.41 -14.00
CA GLY A 32 19.44 10.87 -12.98
C GLY A 32 19.41 10.01 -11.73
N VAL A 33 18.20 9.64 -11.27
CA VAL A 33 17.98 8.82 -10.07
C VAL A 33 16.95 7.75 -10.37
N ALA A 34 17.29 6.50 -10.05
CA ALA A 34 16.41 5.35 -10.01
C ALA A 34 16.17 4.95 -8.55
N VAL A 35 14.93 4.57 -8.23
CA VAL A 35 14.57 4.12 -6.88
C VAL A 35 14.33 2.63 -6.92
N ILE A 36 15.11 1.86 -6.15
CA ILE A 36 14.91 0.43 -5.93
C ILE A 36 14.35 0.26 -4.53
N ARG A 37 13.24 -0.45 -4.41
CA ARG A 37 12.55 -0.67 -3.13
C ARG A 37 12.59 -2.13 -2.75
N THR A 38 12.76 -2.40 -1.45
CA THR A 38 12.52 -3.71 -0.84
C THR A 38 11.37 -3.64 0.17
N SER A 39 10.61 -4.73 0.34
CA SER A 39 9.55 -4.85 1.34
C SER A 39 9.46 -6.28 1.89
N GLY A 40 9.42 -6.43 3.21
CA GLY A 40 9.37 -7.71 3.90
C GLY A 40 10.38 -7.82 5.04
N PRO A 41 10.38 -8.94 5.78
CA PRO A 41 11.17 -9.10 7.00
C PRO A 41 12.69 -9.05 6.81
N ALA A 42 13.19 -9.32 5.60
CA ALA A 42 14.62 -9.27 5.29
C ALA A 42 15.08 -7.92 4.72
N SER A 43 14.21 -6.91 4.55
CA SER A 43 14.57 -5.60 3.97
C SER A 43 15.71 -4.92 4.72
N GLY A 44 15.71 -5.01 6.06
CA GLY A 44 16.77 -4.45 6.90
C GLY A 44 18.08 -5.22 6.77
N ALA A 45 18.01 -6.56 6.71
CA ALA A 45 19.18 -7.40 6.48
C ALA A 45 19.81 -7.12 5.11
N ALA A 46 18.98 -7.01 4.07
CA ALA A 46 19.42 -6.69 2.72
C ALA A 46 20.11 -5.32 2.64
N LEU A 47 19.55 -4.29 3.31
CA LEU A 47 20.18 -2.98 3.33
C LEU A 47 21.55 -2.99 4.02
N ARG A 48 21.71 -3.75 5.12
CA ARG A 48 23.00 -3.92 5.79
C ARG A 48 24.00 -4.65 4.90
N SER A 49 23.58 -5.75 4.26
CA SER A 49 24.43 -6.52 3.35
C SER A 49 24.94 -5.69 2.17
N LEU A 50 24.07 -4.90 1.55
CA LEU A 50 24.47 -4.04 0.42
C LEU A 50 25.35 -2.85 0.83
N THR A 51 25.18 -2.31 2.03
CA THR A 51 25.92 -1.11 2.46
C THR A 51 27.17 -1.40 3.29
N GLY A 52 27.33 -2.64 3.76
CA GLY A 52 28.41 -3.03 4.67
C GLY A 52 28.31 -2.44 6.08
N HIS A 53 27.20 -1.76 6.40
CA HIS A 53 26.97 -1.16 7.72
C HIS A 53 26.12 -2.07 8.61
N GLN A 54 26.55 -2.25 9.87
CA GLN A 54 25.79 -3.03 10.85
C GLN A 54 24.53 -2.32 11.34
N GLU A 55 24.56 -0.99 11.42
CA GLU A 55 23.43 -0.18 11.84
C GLU A 55 22.64 0.32 10.64
N LEU A 56 21.32 0.25 10.74
CA LEU A 56 20.43 0.87 9.77
C LEU A 56 20.41 2.40 9.99
N PRO A 57 20.17 3.20 8.93
CA PRO A 57 19.85 4.60 9.10
C PRO A 57 18.70 4.79 10.09
N ARG A 58 18.68 5.93 10.79
CA ARG A 58 17.51 6.31 11.58
C ARG A 58 16.27 6.25 10.69
N PRO A 59 15.13 5.70 11.18
CA PRO A 59 13.90 5.61 10.40
C PRO A 59 13.58 6.94 9.70
N ARG A 60 13.25 6.87 8.41
CA ARG A 60 12.87 8.04 7.58
C ARG A 60 13.94 9.14 7.49
N THR A 61 15.19 8.80 7.77
CA THR A 61 16.34 9.68 7.56
C THR A 61 17.15 9.17 6.38
N VAL A 62 17.60 10.11 5.55
CA VAL A 62 18.45 9.80 4.40
C VAL A 62 19.90 9.61 4.84
N ALA A 63 20.57 8.58 4.31
CA ALA A 63 22.00 8.39 4.47
C ALA A 63 22.67 8.19 3.11
N LEU A 64 23.81 8.84 2.87
CA LEU A 64 24.63 8.59 1.70
C LEU A 64 25.55 7.40 1.96
N ARG A 65 25.43 6.33 1.16
CA ARG A 65 26.18 5.08 1.33
C ARG A 65 26.78 4.63 0.01
N ARG A 66 27.90 3.91 0.09
CA ARG A 66 28.32 3.04 -1.01
C ARG A 66 27.46 1.78 -0.97
N ILE A 67 27.08 1.32 -2.15
CA ILE A 67 26.25 0.14 -2.35
C ILE A 67 27.14 -0.87 -3.06
N HIS A 68 27.23 -2.06 -2.49
CA HIS A 68 28.14 -3.12 -2.88
C HIS A 68 27.38 -4.38 -3.23
N ASP A 69 27.95 -5.18 -4.11
CA ASP A 69 27.57 -6.57 -4.25
C ASP A 69 28.10 -7.35 -3.03
N PRO A 70 27.25 -7.97 -2.20
CA PRO A 70 27.67 -8.71 -1.02
C PRO A 70 28.52 -9.94 -1.32
N SER A 71 28.46 -10.47 -2.56
CA SER A 71 29.19 -11.67 -2.96
C SER A 71 30.60 -11.37 -3.44
N SER A 72 30.79 -10.28 -4.20
CA SER A 72 32.06 -9.90 -4.82
C SER A 72 32.77 -8.73 -4.11
N ALA A 73 32.07 -8.03 -3.21
CA ALA A 73 32.46 -6.75 -2.62
C ALA A 73 32.68 -5.60 -3.62
N GLU A 74 32.31 -5.78 -4.90
CA GLU A 74 32.37 -4.73 -5.92
C GLU A 74 31.45 -3.56 -5.53
N THR A 75 31.90 -2.32 -5.76
CA THR A 75 31.04 -1.14 -5.58
C THR A 75 30.13 -0.98 -6.80
N LEU A 76 28.83 -1.11 -6.59
CA LEU A 76 27.80 -0.96 -7.62
C LEU A 76 27.46 0.52 -7.84
N ASP A 77 27.35 1.29 -6.76
CA ASP A 77 27.05 2.72 -6.80
C ASP A 77 27.38 3.44 -5.48
N ARG A 78 27.28 4.77 -5.48
CA ARG A 78 27.18 5.60 -4.28
C ARG A 78 25.86 6.38 -4.32
N GLY A 79 24.89 5.91 -3.55
CA GLY A 79 23.52 6.40 -3.57
C GLY A 79 22.97 6.76 -2.20
N LEU A 80 21.76 7.33 -2.19
CA LEU A 80 21.04 7.59 -0.94
C LEU A 80 20.27 6.34 -0.54
N VAL A 81 20.22 6.06 0.75
CA VAL A 81 19.42 4.96 1.30
C VAL A 81 18.48 5.47 2.38
N ILE A 82 17.30 4.87 2.43
CA ILE A 82 16.26 5.21 3.40
C ILE A 82 15.70 3.93 4.01
N TRP A 83 15.52 3.95 5.33
CA TRP A 83 14.93 2.85 6.09
C TRP A 83 13.52 3.21 6.59
N PHE A 84 12.56 2.32 6.36
CA PHE A 84 11.17 2.45 6.79
C PHE A 84 10.77 1.21 7.60
N PRO A 85 10.90 1.22 8.94
CA PRO A 85 10.41 0.13 9.75
C PRO A 85 8.88 0.04 9.68
N GLY A 86 8.35 -1.19 9.61
CA GLY A 86 6.93 -1.44 9.75
C GLY A 86 6.42 -1.03 11.15
N PRO A 87 5.15 -0.62 11.32
CA PRO A 87 4.09 -0.52 10.31
C PRO A 87 4.07 0.82 9.54
N HIS A 88 5.08 1.67 9.74
CA HIS A 88 5.16 3.01 9.19
C HIS A 88 5.91 3.01 7.85
N SER A 89 5.47 2.19 6.91
CA SER A 89 5.97 2.12 5.55
C SER A 89 4.80 2.10 4.55
N PHE A 90 5.11 2.09 3.24
CA PHE A 90 4.10 2.02 2.18
C PHE A 90 3.30 0.71 2.25
N THR A 91 3.97 -0.43 2.39
CA THR A 91 3.32 -1.74 2.46
C THR A 91 2.82 -2.08 3.87
N GLY A 92 3.28 -1.36 4.90
CA GLY A 92 3.06 -1.73 6.30
C GLY A 92 4.07 -2.76 6.83
N GLU A 93 4.98 -3.26 5.99
CA GLU A 93 6.10 -4.12 6.39
C GLU A 93 7.38 -3.30 6.57
N ASP A 94 8.46 -3.94 6.97
CA ASP A 94 9.79 -3.35 6.86
C ASP A 94 10.13 -3.09 5.39
N CYS A 95 10.45 -1.84 5.05
CA CYS A 95 10.87 -1.43 3.72
C CYS A 95 12.20 -0.68 3.74
N SER A 96 12.96 -0.80 2.65
CA SER A 96 14.08 0.10 2.36
C SER A 96 14.00 0.62 0.94
N GLU A 97 14.57 1.80 0.73
CA GLU A 97 14.75 2.38 -0.60
C GLU A 97 16.22 2.69 -0.85
N LEU A 98 16.69 2.35 -2.04
CA LEU A 98 18.00 2.71 -2.57
C LEU A 98 17.77 3.66 -3.75
N HIS A 99 18.27 4.88 -3.62
CA HIS A 99 18.21 5.91 -4.65
C HIS A 99 19.58 5.94 -5.31
N VAL A 100 19.66 5.27 -6.46
CA VAL A 100 20.90 5.02 -7.21
C VAL A 100 20.88 5.79 -8.52
N HIS A 101 22.03 5.92 -9.18
CA HIS A 101 22.06 6.47 -10.53
C HIS A 101 21.27 5.58 -11.49
N GLY A 102 20.44 6.20 -12.34
CA GLY A 102 19.52 5.49 -13.25
C GLY A 102 20.18 4.89 -14.50
N GLY A 103 21.43 4.45 -14.39
CA GLY A 103 22.11 3.72 -15.45
C GLY A 103 21.65 2.25 -15.48
N PRO A 104 21.33 1.65 -16.64
CA PRO A 104 20.88 0.26 -16.71
C PRO A 104 21.84 -0.75 -16.05
N ALA A 105 23.15 -0.52 -16.15
CA ALA A 105 24.16 -1.36 -15.50
C ALA A 105 24.11 -1.28 -13.97
N VAL A 106 23.93 -0.07 -13.42
CA VAL A 106 23.82 0.16 -11.97
C VAL A 106 22.55 -0.49 -11.43
N VAL A 107 21.41 -0.22 -12.06
CA VAL A 107 20.11 -0.80 -11.66
C VAL A 107 20.16 -2.33 -11.76
N GLY A 108 20.67 -2.88 -12.87
CA GLY A 108 20.81 -4.31 -13.06
C GLY A 108 21.71 -4.97 -12.02
N GLY A 109 22.87 -4.35 -11.72
CA GLY A 109 23.79 -4.83 -10.69
C GLY A 109 23.17 -4.87 -9.30
N VAL A 110 22.45 -3.82 -8.89
CA VAL A 110 21.77 -3.78 -7.59
C VAL A 110 20.65 -4.81 -7.50
N LEU A 111 19.83 -4.96 -8.55
CA LEU A 111 18.77 -5.98 -8.58
C LEU A 111 19.33 -7.40 -8.56
N GLN A 112 20.44 -7.65 -9.25
CA GLN A 112 21.14 -8.94 -9.21
C GLN A 112 21.69 -9.23 -7.81
N ALA A 113 22.37 -8.25 -7.19
CA ALA A 113 22.89 -8.39 -5.84
C ALA A 113 21.78 -8.69 -4.81
N LEU A 114 20.62 -8.04 -4.93
CA LEU A 114 19.43 -8.34 -4.12
C LEU A 114 18.91 -9.76 -4.37
N GLY A 115 18.88 -10.22 -5.62
CA GLY A 115 18.43 -11.56 -6.00
C GLY A 115 19.33 -12.70 -5.51
N CYS A 116 20.58 -12.41 -5.15
CA CYS A 116 21.50 -13.37 -4.55
C CYS A 116 21.33 -13.51 -3.02
N LEU A 117 20.58 -12.61 -2.37
CA LEU A 117 20.38 -12.66 -0.93
C LEU A 117 19.29 -13.66 -0.53
N PRO A 118 19.47 -14.40 0.58
CA PRO A 118 18.49 -15.39 1.01
C PRO A 118 17.16 -14.73 1.44
N GLY A 119 16.05 -15.33 1.00
CA GLY A 119 14.70 -14.85 1.35
C GLY A 119 14.23 -13.63 0.57
N LEU A 120 15.01 -13.18 -0.42
CA LEU A 120 14.63 -12.11 -1.34
C LEU A 120 14.19 -12.66 -2.69
N ARG A 121 13.27 -11.94 -3.32
CA ARG A 121 12.82 -12.24 -4.69
C ARG A 121 12.34 -10.99 -5.42
N PRO A 122 12.30 -11.01 -6.77
CA PRO A 122 11.60 -9.98 -7.52
C PRO A 122 10.12 -9.88 -7.11
N ALA A 123 9.61 -8.66 -7.06
CA ALA A 123 8.19 -8.40 -6.85
C ALA A 123 7.38 -8.70 -8.12
N ASP A 124 6.16 -9.21 -7.94
CA ASP A 124 5.18 -9.29 -9.02
C ASP A 124 4.62 -7.89 -9.35
N PRO A 125 4.05 -7.68 -10.55
CA PRO A 125 3.40 -6.43 -10.90
C PRO A 125 2.33 -6.02 -9.87
N GLY A 126 2.43 -4.80 -9.35
CA GLY A 126 1.49 -4.26 -8.35
C GLY A 126 1.60 -4.88 -6.96
N GLU A 127 2.59 -5.76 -6.70
CA GLU A 127 2.64 -6.50 -5.44
C GLU A 127 2.83 -5.62 -4.20
N PHE A 128 3.61 -4.54 -4.28
CA PHE A 128 3.75 -3.58 -3.19
C PHE A 128 2.39 -2.98 -2.79
N THR A 129 1.60 -2.55 -3.77
CA THR A 129 0.25 -1.98 -3.55
C THR A 129 -0.71 -3.05 -3.03
N LYS A 130 -0.62 -4.28 -3.54
CA LYS A 130 -1.41 -5.42 -3.03
C LYS A 130 -1.10 -5.69 -1.56
N ARG A 131 0.18 -5.67 -1.15
CA ARG A 131 0.58 -5.83 0.27
C ARG A 131 0.11 -4.66 1.12
N ALA A 132 0.20 -3.42 0.61
CA ALA A 132 -0.32 -2.24 1.29
C ALA A 132 -1.84 -2.38 1.57
N PHE A 133 -2.61 -2.84 0.58
CA PHE A 133 -4.04 -3.14 0.76
C PHE A 133 -4.28 -4.23 1.80
N GLN A 134 -3.57 -5.36 1.71
CA GLN A 134 -3.69 -6.48 2.65
C GLN A 134 -3.35 -6.10 4.09
N ASN A 135 -2.43 -5.16 4.28
CA ASN A 135 -2.02 -4.65 5.59
C ASN A 135 -2.84 -3.43 6.04
N GLY A 136 -3.94 -3.10 5.35
CA GLY A 136 -4.84 -1.99 5.71
C GLY A 136 -4.21 -0.61 5.58
N LYS A 137 -3.15 -0.47 4.78
CA LYS A 137 -2.50 0.82 4.50
C LYS A 137 -3.23 1.64 3.45
N LEU A 138 -3.96 0.96 2.56
CA LEU A 138 -4.78 1.54 1.51
C LEU A 138 -6.10 0.78 1.42
N GLY A 139 -7.21 1.49 1.22
CA GLY A 139 -8.50 0.95 0.81
C GLY A 139 -8.59 0.69 -0.69
N LEU A 140 -9.62 -0.03 -1.14
CA LEU A 140 -9.77 -0.41 -2.55
C LEU A 140 -9.87 0.81 -3.48
N THR A 141 -10.68 1.81 -3.09
CA THR A 141 -10.81 3.05 -3.87
C THR A 141 -9.49 3.81 -3.95
N GLU A 142 -8.68 3.77 -2.90
CA GLU A 142 -7.38 4.45 -2.86
C GLU A 142 -6.36 3.73 -3.75
N VAL A 143 -6.40 2.40 -3.81
CA VAL A 143 -5.59 1.56 -4.72
C VAL A 143 -5.91 1.87 -6.18
N GLU A 144 -7.19 1.96 -6.52
CA GLU A 144 -7.65 2.34 -7.86
C GLU A 144 -7.20 3.78 -8.20
N GLY A 145 -7.41 4.73 -7.28
CA GLY A 145 -6.99 6.12 -7.46
C GLY A 145 -5.48 6.27 -7.66
N LEU A 146 -4.67 5.47 -6.97
CA LEU A 146 -3.22 5.41 -7.19
C LEU A 146 -2.89 4.92 -8.60
N GLY A 147 -3.57 3.89 -9.09
CA GLY A 147 -3.43 3.39 -10.46
C GLY A 147 -3.76 4.46 -11.49
N ASP A 148 -4.91 5.12 -11.33
CA ASP A 148 -5.35 6.21 -12.21
C ASP A 148 -4.39 7.40 -12.18
N LEU A 149 -3.81 7.71 -11.03
CA LEU A 149 -2.86 8.81 -10.88
C LEU A 149 -1.57 8.54 -11.65
N ILE A 150 -1.07 7.30 -11.62
CA ILE A 150 0.13 6.88 -12.37
C ILE A 150 -0.10 6.97 -13.89
N HIS A 151 -1.32 6.69 -14.36
CA HIS A 151 -1.68 6.67 -15.79
C HIS A 151 -2.30 7.98 -16.29
N ALA A 152 -2.41 9.02 -15.45
CA ALA A 152 -3.07 10.27 -15.82
C ALA A 152 -2.28 11.02 -16.91
N GLU A 153 -2.95 11.35 -18.02
CA GLU A 153 -2.38 12.13 -19.14
C GLU A 153 -2.86 13.58 -19.15
N THR A 154 -3.97 13.87 -18.46
CA THR A 154 -4.59 15.20 -18.39
C THR A 154 -4.69 15.70 -16.96
N GLU A 155 -4.69 17.02 -16.80
CA GLU A 155 -4.86 17.68 -15.50
C GLU A 155 -6.22 17.36 -14.84
N ALA A 156 -7.25 17.09 -15.65
CA ALA A 156 -8.54 16.63 -15.15
C ALA A 156 -8.46 15.22 -14.56
N GLN A 157 -7.81 14.27 -15.26
CA GLN A 157 -7.58 12.91 -14.76
C GLN A 157 -6.75 12.93 -13.48
N ARG A 158 -5.64 13.69 -13.45
CA ARG A 158 -4.79 13.83 -12.26
C ARG A 158 -5.58 14.32 -11.03
N ARG A 159 -6.41 15.36 -11.19
CA ARG A 159 -7.24 15.90 -10.09
C ARG A 159 -8.29 14.91 -9.60
N GLN A 160 -8.92 14.15 -10.52
CA GLN A 160 -9.90 13.12 -10.15
C GLN A 160 -9.23 11.97 -9.40
N ALA A 161 -8.11 11.46 -9.92
CA ALA A 161 -7.37 10.36 -9.32
C ALA A 161 -6.87 10.69 -7.90
N LEU A 162 -6.41 11.93 -7.67
CA LEU A 162 -6.01 12.38 -6.33
C LEU A 162 -7.15 12.35 -5.33
N ARG A 163 -8.33 12.87 -5.68
CA ARG A 163 -9.52 12.84 -4.79
C ARG A 163 -9.91 11.41 -4.42
N GLN A 164 -9.84 10.49 -5.38
CA GLN A 164 -10.10 9.08 -5.15
C GLN A 164 -9.02 8.43 -4.27
N MET A 165 -7.75 8.75 -4.48
CA MET A 165 -6.62 8.29 -3.68
C MET A 165 -6.67 8.82 -2.23
N GLU A 166 -7.22 10.02 -2.01
CA GLU A 166 -7.46 10.61 -0.67
C GLU A 166 -8.70 10.04 0.04
N GLY A 167 -9.38 9.08 -0.59
CA GLY A 167 -10.46 8.32 0.03
C GLY A 167 -11.84 9.00 -0.04
N GLU A 168 -12.03 10.05 -0.84
CA GLU A 168 -13.32 10.75 -0.94
C GLU A 168 -14.47 9.81 -1.35
N LEU A 169 -14.24 8.93 -2.33
CA LEU A 169 -15.23 7.93 -2.76
C LEU A 169 -15.49 6.89 -1.67
N GLY A 170 -14.46 6.46 -0.95
CA GLY A 170 -14.59 5.54 0.19
C GLY A 170 -15.51 6.13 1.27
N GLN A 171 -15.30 7.39 1.63
CA GLN A 171 -16.15 8.10 2.60
C GLN A 171 -17.61 8.24 2.11
N LEU A 172 -17.80 8.52 0.82
CA LEU A 172 -19.14 8.60 0.24
C LEU A 172 -19.87 7.25 0.33
N TYR A 173 -19.22 6.15 -0.05
CA TYR A 173 -19.81 4.82 0.03
C TYR A 173 -20.11 4.38 1.46
N GLN A 174 -19.24 4.71 2.42
CA GLN A 174 -19.51 4.43 3.83
C GLN A 174 -20.77 5.16 4.31
N ARG A 175 -20.93 6.44 3.99
CA ARG A 175 -22.15 7.19 4.33
C ARG A 175 -23.41 6.55 3.73
N TRP A 176 -23.39 6.16 2.45
CA TRP A 176 -24.54 5.50 1.84
C TRP A 176 -24.83 4.13 2.46
N SER A 177 -23.79 3.36 2.78
CA SER A 177 -23.93 2.07 3.45
C SER A 177 -24.58 2.21 4.83
N GLU A 178 -24.18 3.23 5.60
CA GLU A 178 -24.79 3.55 6.91
C GLU A 178 -26.27 3.91 6.77
N GLU A 179 -26.61 4.79 5.84
CA GLU A 179 -28.01 5.20 5.60
C GLU A 179 -28.91 4.04 5.16
N LEU A 180 -28.42 3.19 4.25
CA LEU A 180 -29.16 2.00 3.82
C LEU A 180 -29.31 0.97 4.96
N THR A 181 -28.30 0.84 5.82
CA THR A 181 -28.37 -0.04 7.00
C THR A 181 -29.40 0.46 8.00
N LYS A 182 -29.46 1.78 8.24
CA LYS A 182 -30.49 2.41 9.09
C LYS A 182 -31.89 2.19 8.50
N ALA A 183 -32.07 2.38 7.20
CA ALA A 183 -33.37 2.20 6.54
C ALA A 183 -33.85 0.74 6.54
N ARG A 184 -32.92 -0.22 6.56
CA ARG A 184 -33.20 -1.67 6.63
C ARG A 184 -33.36 -2.19 8.05
N ALA A 185 -33.04 -1.39 9.07
CA ALA A 185 -33.30 -1.77 10.45
C ALA A 185 -34.79 -2.14 10.57
N PRO A 186 -35.13 -3.33 11.11
CA PRO A 186 -36.52 -3.74 11.21
C PRO A 186 -37.28 -2.66 11.95
N SER A 187 -38.47 -2.32 11.46
CA SER A 187 -39.38 -1.52 12.26
C SER A 187 -39.48 -2.17 13.64
N PRO A 188 -39.49 -1.38 14.74
CA PRO A 188 -39.79 -1.97 16.05
C PRO A 188 -41.04 -2.84 15.87
N PRO A 189 -41.04 -4.07 16.42
CA PRO A 189 -42.10 -5.04 16.14
C PRO A 189 -43.43 -4.32 16.24
N ARG A 190 -44.17 -4.32 15.13
CA ARG A 190 -45.52 -3.76 15.08
C ARG A 190 -46.26 -4.43 16.23
N ALA A 191 -46.54 -3.68 17.30
CA ALA A 191 -47.40 -4.15 18.36
C ALA A 191 -48.62 -4.75 17.66
N ASP A 192 -48.92 -6.01 17.96
CA ASP A 192 -50.12 -6.61 17.41
C ASP A 192 -51.26 -5.67 17.78
N TRP A 193 -51.93 -5.13 16.76
CA TRP A 193 -53.24 -4.56 16.95
C TRP A 193 -54.20 -5.75 16.87
N GLY A 194 -54.08 -6.65 17.85
CA GLY A 194 -55.05 -7.69 18.09
C GLY A 194 -56.39 -7.01 18.29
N GLU A 195 -57.39 -7.51 17.57
CA GLU A 195 -58.77 -7.09 17.61
C GLU A 195 -59.32 -7.09 19.04
N ARG A 196 -59.16 -5.97 19.75
CA ARG A 196 -59.99 -5.62 20.89
C ARG A 196 -60.28 -4.14 20.79
N GLY A 197 -61.54 -3.83 20.49
CA GLY A 197 -62.05 -2.48 20.45
C GLY A 197 -61.66 -1.71 21.72
N ALA A 198 -60.89 -0.66 21.53
CA ALA A 198 -60.74 0.39 22.51
C ALA A 198 -61.20 1.68 21.84
N ALA A 199 -62.33 2.17 22.34
CA ALA A 199 -63.02 3.34 21.86
C ALA A 199 -62.10 4.56 21.86
N TRP A 200 -62.00 5.23 20.72
CA TRP A 200 -61.51 6.61 20.67
C TRP A 200 -62.63 7.54 21.13
N LEU A 201 -62.72 7.75 22.44
CA LEU A 201 -63.35 8.93 23.02
C LEU A 201 -62.23 9.90 23.40
N GLY A 202 -62.12 11.03 22.69
CA GLY A 202 -61.61 12.25 23.31
C GLY A 202 -60.66 13.15 22.50
N VAL A 203 -61.27 14.15 21.84
CA VAL A 203 -60.90 15.59 21.86
C VAL A 203 -59.48 16.01 21.43
N TRP A 204 -59.40 16.65 20.25
CA TRP A 204 -58.50 17.80 20.00
C TRP A 204 -59.24 19.07 20.47
N PRO A 205 -58.65 19.95 21.31
CA PRO A 205 -57.87 21.04 20.73
C PRO A 205 -56.72 21.59 21.62
N GLY A 206 -55.70 22.18 20.97
CA GLY A 206 -55.12 23.46 21.39
C GLY A 206 -54.16 23.51 22.59
N ARG A 207 -52.93 23.95 22.28
CA ARG A 207 -51.91 24.59 23.14
C ARG A 207 -51.07 23.69 24.07
N GLY A 208 -49.78 23.64 23.70
CA GLY A 208 -48.64 23.78 24.61
C GLY A 208 -48.33 22.62 25.54
N TYR A 209 -47.35 21.79 25.17
CA TYR A 209 -46.64 20.98 26.16
C TYR A 209 -45.13 20.99 25.92
N SER A 210 -44.47 21.63 26.89
CA SER A 210 -43.10 21.40 27.31
C SER A 210 -42.91 19.93 27.67
N TRP A 211 -41.83 19.31 27.20
CA TRP A 211 -41.38 18.01 27.68
C TRP A 211 -40.04 18.20 28.40
N LEU A 212 -40.11 18.27 29.73
CA LEU A 212 -38.98 17.91 30.60
C LEU A 212 -39.02 16.39 30.81
N CYS A 213 -37.99 15.68 30.36
CA CYS A 213 -37.74 14.30 30.80
C CYS A 213 -36.99 14.31 32.13
N ARG A 214 -37.56 13.60 33.12
CA ARG A 214 -36.80 12.88 34.14
C ARG A 214 -36.61 11.45 33.67
#